data_AF-X0ZYT4-F1
#
_entry.id   AF-X0ZYT4-F1
#
_cell.length_a   1.000
_cell.length_b   1.000
_cell.length_c   1.000
_cell.angle_alpha   90.00
_cell.angle_beta   90.00
_cell.angle_gamma   90.00
#
_symmetry.space_group_name_H-M   'P 1'
#
loop_
_entity.id
_entity.type
_entity.pdbx_description
1 polymer ?
#
loop_
_entity_poly.entity_id
_entity_poly.type
_entity_poly.pdbx_seq_one_letter_code
_entity_poly.pdbx_strand_id
1 'polypeptide(L)'
;MGRKNILSLLILAGVILALPLGLGNSYYLNVLVFVGIYSLITIGLSLLMGYTGQISLGHAAFFGLGAYTSGVLSTKFGISPWLALLAGIFVTGGIAFLIAAPALKLKGHYLAMATLAFGYIVFIVFNQASSLTGGPSGFGQIPRFRLGNFFHILLPLLARLSRLSRNYRLPLY
;
A
#
# COMPACT_ATOMS: atom_id res chain seq x y z
N MET A 1 8.92 -21.14 15.41
CA MET A 1 9.87 -20.12 14.90
C MET A 1 10.86 -19.81 16.04
N GLY A 2 12.12 -20.24 15.94
CA GLY A 2 13.06 -20.17 17.07
C GLY A 2 13.55 -18.74 17.36
N ARG A 3 13.94 -18.44 18.61
CA ARG A 3 14.50 -17.13 19.03
C ARG A 3 15.61 -16.60 18.11
N LYS A 4 16.41 -17.50 17.51
CA LYS A 4 17.45 -17.16 16.53
C LYS A 4 16.91 -16.49 15.26
N ASN A 5 15.73 -16.89 14.78
CA ASN A 5 15.13 -16.34 13.55
C ASN A 5 14.57 -14.93 13.79
N ILE A 6 14.05 -14.67 15.00
CA ILE A 6 13.56 -13.34 15.38
C ILE A 6 14.73 -12.36 15.45
N LEU A 7 15.87 -12.78 15.99
CA LEU A 7 17.09 -11.96 16.01
C LEU A 7 17.57 -11.65 14.59
N SER A 8 17.63 -12.64 13.69
CA SER A 8 18.00 -12.40 12.30
C SER A 8 17.05 -11.43 11.57
N LEU A 9 15.74 -11.53 11.82
CA LEU A 9 14.75 -10.60 11.26
C LEU A 9 14.91 -9.17 11.79
N LEU A 10 15.19 -9.02 13.09
CA LEU A 10 15.44 -7.71 13.69
C LEU A 10 16.73 -7.08 13.17
N ILE A 11 17.78 -7.88 12.97
CA ILE A 11 19.04 -7.42 12.37
C ILE A 11 18.79 -6.96 10.93
N LEU A 12 18.07 -7.75 10.14
CA LEU A 12 17.71 -7.39 8.76
C LEU A 12 16.93 -6.06 8.72
N ALA A 13 15.92 -5.91 9.58
CA ALA A 13 15.13 -4.69 9.68
C ALA A 13 16.00 -3.49 10.08
N GLY A 14 16.92 -3.68 11.04
CA GLY A 14 17.88 -2.66 11.47
C GLY A 14 18.82 -2.21 10.35
N VAL A 15 19.34 -3.15 9.56
CA VAL A 15 20.20 -2.83 8.40
C VAL A 15 19.41 -2.02 7.37
N ILE A 16 18.19 -2.44 7.02
CA ILE A 16 17.35 -1.74 6.05
C ILE A 16 17.05 -0.30 6.49
N LEU A 17 16.81 -0.07 7.79
CA LEU A 17 16.58 1.25 8.35
C LEU A 17 17.84 2.12 8.40
N ALA A 18 19.01 1.52 8.57
CA ALA A 18 20.29 2.22 8.63
C ALA A 18 20.85 2.59 7.23
N LEU A 19 20.54 1.80 6.20
CA LEU A 19 20.97 2.04 4.81
C LEU A 19 20.69 3.47 4.29
N PRO A 20 19.49 4.05 4.45
CA PRO A 20 19.21 5.39 3.96
C PRO A 20 19.97 6.50 4.71
N LEU A 21 20.47 6.24 5.93
CA LEU A 21 21.23 7.22 6.71
C LEU A 21 22.68 7.35 6.22
N GLY A 22 23.24 6.29 5.63
CA GLY A 22 24.61 6.29 5.08
C GLY A 22 24.69 6.72 3.61
N LEU A 23 23.56 6.79 2.91
CA LEU A 23 23.49 7.08 1.48
C LEU A 23 23.06 8.54 1.24
N GLY A 24 24.03 9.45 1.14
CA GLY A 24 23.78 10.87 0.85
C GLY A 24 23.31 11.17 -0.58
N ASN A 25 23.30 10.18 -1.47
CA ASN A 25 22.95 10.37 -2.88
C ASN A 25 21.51 9.91 -3.18
N SER A 26 20.69 10.84 -3.69
CA SER A 26 19.27 10.64 -4.01
C SER A 26 19.02 9.50 -5.02
N TYR A 27 19.98 9.17 -5.88
CA TYR A 27 19.84 8.07 -6.84
C TYR A 27 19.70 6.71 -6.12
N TYR A 28 20.64 6.39 -5.22
CA TYR A 28 20.62 5.12 -4.49
C TYR A 28 19.40 4.99 -3.58
N LEU A 29 18.93 6.10 -2.99
CA LEU A 29 17.70 6.12 -2.21
C LEU A 29 16.47 5.75 -3.05
N ASN A 30 16.34 6.29 -4.27
CA ASN A 30 15.24 5.92 -5.15
C ASN A 30 15.30 4.44 -5.56
N VAL A 31 16.50 3.94 -5.90
CA VAL A 31 16.71 2.52 -6.22
C VAL A 31 16.30 1.64 -5.04
N LEU A 32 16.71 1.97 -3.82
CA LEU A 32 16.31 1.25 -2.60
C LEU A 32 14.80 1.24 -2.37
N VAL A 33 14.14 2.37 -2.61
CA VAL A 33 12.67 2.45 -2.53
C VAL A 33 12.01 1.51 -3.54
N PHE A 34 12.47 1.49 -4.80
CA PHE A 34 11.96 0.57 -5.80
C PHE A 34 12.22 -0.89 -5.43
N VAL A 35 13.43 -1.22 -4.96
CA VAL A 35 13.75 -2.56 -4.46
C VAL A 35 12.80 -2.95 -3.33
N GLY A 36 12.55 -2.07 -2.37
CA GLY A 36 11.59 -2.28 -1.29
C GLY A 36 10.19 -2.56 -1.80
N ILE A 37 9.67 -1.73 -2.71
CA ILE A 37 8.33 -1.92 -3.30
C ILE A 37 8.25 -3.26 -4.05
N TYR A 38 9.19 -3.55 -4.95
CA TYR A 38 9.18 -4.79 -5.71
C TYR A 38 9.38 -6.02 -4.83
N SER A 39 10.15 -5.91 -3.73
CA SER A 39 10.28 -6.99 -2.75
C SER A 39 8.94 -7.33 -2.10
N LEU A 40 8.16 -6.32 -1.68
CA LEU A 40 6.84 -6.52 -1.08
C LEU A 40 5.87 -7.17 -2.06
N ILE A 41 5.86 -6.70 -3.31
CA ILE A 41 5.05 -7.27 -4.40
C ILE A 41 5.45 -8.73 -4.62
N THR A 42 6.75 -9.01 -4.71
CA THR A 42 7.26 -10.37 -4.97
C THR A 42 6.96 -11.30 -3.80
N ILE A 43 7.04 -10.84 -2.55
CA ILE A 43 6.65 -11.62 -1.37
C ILE A 43 5.16 -11.95 -1.42
N GLY A 44 4.30 -10.99 -1.73
CA GLY A 44 2.85 -11.22 -1.87
C GLY A 44 2.53 -12.22 -2.98
N LEU A 45 3.19 -12.07 -4.13
CA LEU A 45 3.05 -12.98 -5.26
C LEU A 45 3.59 -14.39 -4.94
N SER A 46 4.71 -14.49 -4.23
CA SER A 46 5.31 -15.76 -3.80
C SER A 46 4.46 -16.46 -2.75
N LEU A 47 3.81 -15.70 -1.86
CA LEU A 47 2.87 -16.24 -0.89
C LEU A 47 1.67 -16.89 -1.63
N LEU A 48 1.13 -16.19 -2.62
CA LEU A 48 0.02 -16.68 -3.41
C LEU A 48 0.43 -17.89 -4.26
N MET A 49 1.41 -17.74 -5.16
CA MET A 49 1.80 -18.81 -6.08
C MET A 49 2.48 -19.98 -5.34
N GLY A 50 3.33 -19.69 -4.36
CA GLY A 50 4.13 -20.69 -3.65
C GLY A 50 3.34 -21.51 -2.63
N TYR A 51 2.48 -20.88 -1.82
CA TYR A 51 1.73 -21.61 -0.78
C TYR A 51 0.36 -22.09 -1.23
N THR A 52 -0.32 -21.34 -2.10
CA THR A 52 -1.68 -21.73 -2.55
C THR A 52 -1.68 -22.47 -3.90
N GLY A 53 -0.56 -22.46 -4.63
CA GLY A 53 -0.44 -23.07 -5.95
C GLY A 53 -1.24 -22.36 -7.05
N GLN A 54 -1.77 -21.17 -6.77
CA GLN A 54 -2.57 -20.40 -7.72
C GLN A 54 -1.70 -19.45 -8.55
N ILE A 55 -1.74 -19.60 -9.88
CA ILE A 55 -1.02 -18.69 -10.79
C ILE A 55 -1.77 -17.35 -10.86
N SER A 56 -1.04 -16.25 -10.64
CA SER A 56 -1.59 -14.89 -10.68
C SER A 56 -0.78 -13.99 -11.62
N LEU A 57 -1.34 -13.73 -12.81
CA LEU A 57 -0.77 -12.81 -13.80
C LEU A 57 -1.29 -11.36 -13.65
N GLY A 58 -2.31 -11.16 -12.82
CA GLY A 58 -2.94 -9.85 -12.57
C GLY A 58 -2.39 -9.09 -11.37
N HIS A 59 -1.31 -9.55 -10.73
CA HIS A 59 -0.85 -9.00 -9.45
C HIS A 59 -0.48 -7.51 -9.54
N ALA A 60 0.01 -7.07 -10.70
CA ALA A 60 0.31 -5.67 -10.99
C ALA A 60 -0.92 -4.75 -10.91
N ALA A 61 -2.14 -5.26 -11.16
CA ALA A 61 -3.35 -4.47 -11.03
C ALA A 61 -3.67 -4.11 -9.57
N PHE A 62 -3.45 -5.02 -8.62
CA PHE A 62 -3.63 -4.72 -7.19
C PHE A 62 -2.59 -3.71 -6.69
N PHE A 63 -1.34 -3.87 -7.13
CA PHE A 63 -0.28 -2.88 -6.86
C PHE A 63 -0.68 -1.50 -7.41
N GLY A 64 -1.12 -1.45 -8.67
CA GLY A 64 -1.59 -0.23 -9.32
C GLY A 64 -2.79 0.41 -8.62
N LEU A 65 -3.80 -0.37 -8.21
CA LEU A 65 -4.96 0.15 -7.48
C LEU A 65 -4.56 0.87 -6.20
N GLY A 66 -3.64 0.30 -5.42
CA GLY A 66 -3.15 0.95 -4.19
C GLY A 66 -2.33 2.21 -4.48
N ALA A 67 -1.44 2.14 -5.46
CA ALA A 67 -0.60 3.27 -5.86
C ALA A 67 -1.41 4.44 -6.42
N TYR A 68 -2.35 4.17 -7.34
CA TYR A 68 -3.23 5.21 -7.91
C TYR A 68 -4.20 5.77 -6.88
N THR A 69 -4.81 4.94 -6.02
CA THR A 69 -5.72 5.46 -4.97
C THR A 69 -4.98 6.41 -4.04
N SER A 70 -3.84 6.00 -3.49
CA SER A 70 -3.05 6.84 -2.59
C SER A 70 -2.46 8.08 -3.30
N GLY A 71 -2.05 7.93 -4.56
CA GLY A 71 -1.54 9.02 -5.40
C GLY A 71 -2.59 10.08 -5.71
N VAL A 72 -3.80 9.66 -6.12
CA VAL A 72 -4.92 10.57 -6.44
C VAL A 72 -5.39 11.33 -5.20
N LEU A 73 -5.55 10.63 -4.07
CA LEU A 73 -5.96 11.26 -2.81
C LEU A 73 -4.93 12.28 -2.32
N SER A 74 -3.65 11.99 -2.47
CA SER A 74 -2.59 12.90 -2.03
C SER A 74 -2.41 14.09 -2.98
N THR A 75 -2.53 13.90 -4.29
CA THR A 75 -2.27 14.95 -5.28
C THR A 75 -3.48 15.83 -5.57
N LYS A 76 -4.68 15.25 -5.73
CA LYS A 76 -5.89 16.01 -6.08
C LYS A 76 -6.64 16.53 -4.86
N PHE A 77 -6.75 15.72 -3.82
CA PHE A 77 -7.52 16.05 -2.63
C PHE A 77 -6.67 16.63 -1.50
N GLY A 78 -5.34 16.70 -1.67
CA GLY A 78 -4.42 17.23 -0.67
C GLY A 78 -4.45 16.45 0.66
N ILE A 79 -4.97 15.23 0.66
CA ILE A 79 -5.05 14.39 1.85
C ILE A 79 -3.63 14.02 2.26
N SER A 80 -3.37 13.98 3.56
CA SER A 80 -2.07 13.55 4.09
C SER A 80 -1.67 12.18 3.49
N PRO A 81 -0.41 12.02 3.03
CA PRO A 81 0.05 10.77 2.41
C PRO A 81 -0.20 9.52 3.27
N TRP A 82 -0.18 9.68 4.61
CA TRP A 82 -0.47 8.60 5.55
C TRP A 82 -1.92 8.13 5.51
N LEU A 83 -2.88 9.05 5.45
CA LEU A 83 -4.31 8.72 5.31
C LEU A 83 -4.60 8.18 3.92
N ALA A 84 -3.98 8.76 2.89
CA ALA A 84 -4.12 8.30 1.52
C ALA A 84 -3.59 6.87 1.34
N LEU A 85 -2.50 6.52 2.05
CA LEU A 85 -1.97 5.16 2.09
C LEU A 85 -2.96 4.19 2.75
N LEU A 86 -3.51 4.54 3.92
CA LEU A 86 -4.53 3.71 4.59
C LEU A 86 -5.77 3.53 3.71
N ALA A 87 -6.26 4.60 3.10
CA ALA A 87 -7.37 4.54 2.16
C ALA A 87 -7.05 3.62 0.97
N GLY A 88 -5.83 3.69 0.43
CA GLY A 88 -5.36 2.78 -0.61
C GLY A 88 -5.39 1.31 -0.17
N ILE A 89 -4.98 1.00 1.07
CA ILE A 89 -5.06 -0.36 1.63
C ILE A 89 -6.51 -0.85 1.68
N PHE A 90 -7.42 -0.05 2.22
CA PHE A 90 -8.83 -0.45 2.36
C PHE A 90 -9.54 -0.58 1.00
N VAL A 91 -9.28 0.34 0.07
CA VAL A 91 -9.88 0.30 -1.27
C VAL A 91 -9.37 -0.93 -2.04
N THR A 92 -8.05 -1.14 -2.10
CA THR A 92 -7.48 -2.29 -2.80
C THR A 92 -7.87 -3.60 -2.11
N GLY A 93 -7.87 -3.65 -0.78
CA GLY A 93 -8.30 -4.81 -0.01
C GLY A 93 -9.77 -5.16 -0.23
N GLY A 94 -10.64 -4.15 -0.27
CA GLY A 94 -12.07 -4.31 -0.57
C GLY A 94 -12.32 -4.84 -1.98
N ILE A 95 -11.65 -4.26 -2.98
CA ILE A 95 -11.73 -4.72 -4.38
C ILE A 95 -11.19 -6.16 -4.49
N ALA A 96 -10.04 -6.44 -3.87
CA ALA A 96 -9.46 -7.79 -3.86
C ALA A 96 -10.40 -8.80 -3.21
N PHE A 97 -11.05 -8.46 -2.10
CA PHE A 97 -12.03 -9.33 -1.44
C PHE A 97 -13.22 -9.65 -2.33
N LEU A 98 -13.79 -8.64 -3.00
CA LEU A 98 -14.92 -8.82 -3.92
C LEU A 98 -14.56 -9.71 -5.11
N ILE A 99 -13.36 -9.56 -5.67
CA ILE A 99 -12.89 -10.30 -6.85
C ILE A 99 -12.36 -11.69 -6.48
N ALA A 100 -11.83 -11.87 -5.28
CA ALA A 100 -11.32 -13.15 -4.81
C ALA A 100 -12.42 -14.22 -4.79
N ALA A 101 -13.66 -13.87 -4.41
CA ALA A 101 -14.76 -14.82 -4.33
C ALA A 101 -15.07 -15.56 -5.66
N PRO A 102 -15.24 -14.88 -6.82
CA PRO A 102 -15.37 -15.56 -8.10
C PRO A 102 -14.05 -16.16 -8.60
N ALA A 103 -12.91 -15.51 -8.36
CA ALA A 103 -11.61 -16.00 -8.83
C ALA A 103 -11.24 -17.36 -8.20
N LEU A 104 -11.48 -17.54 -6.91
CA LEU A 104 -11.20 -18.78 -6.17
C LEU A 104 -12.00 -19.99 -6.68
N LYS A 105 -13.09 -19.77 -7.42
CA LYS A 105 -13.88 -20.86 -8.03
C LYS A 105 -13.23 -21.43 -9.29
N LEU A 106 -12.31 -20.70 -9.91
CA LEU A 106 -11.59 -21.10 -11.12
C LEU A 106 -10.37 -21.95 -10.75
N LYS A 107 -10.00 -22.89 -11.62
CA LYS A 107 -8.87 -23.80 -11.40
C LYS A 107 -7.89 -23.79 -12.56
N GLY A 108 -6.61 -23.95 -12.25
CA GLY A 108 -5.53 -24.12 -13.22
C GLY A 108 -5.46 -22.96 -14.22
N HIS A 109 -5.51 -23.28 -15.52
CA HIS A 109 -5.34 -22.30 -16.61
C HIS A 109 -6.45 -21.25 -16.67
N TYR A 110 -7.68 -21.59 -16.26
CA TYR A 110 -8.78 -20.63 -16.24
C TYR A 110 -8.53 -19.50 -15.24
N LEU A 111 -7.91 -19.81 -14.09
CA LEU A 111 -7.54 -18.78 -13.11
C LEU A 111 -6.43 -17.87 -13.64
N ALA A 112 -5.41 -18.44 -14.30
CA ALA A 112 -4.35 -17.66 -14.92
C ALA A 112 -4.91 -16.68 -15.98
N MET A 113 -5.81 -17.15 -16.85
CA MET A 113 -6.47 -16.30 -17.86
C MET A 113 -7.35 -15.22 -17.22
N ALA A 114 -8.11 -15.56 -16.18
CA ALA A 114 -8.95 -14.58 -15.47
C ALA A 114 -8.11 -13.49 -14.79
N THR A 115 -6.98 -13.85 -14.16
CA THR A 115 -6.10 -12.85 -13.53
C THR A 115 -5.40 -11.97 -14.57
N LEU A 116 -5.00 -12.51 -15.72
CA LEU A 116 -4.47 -11.72 -16.83
C LEU A 116 -5.52 -10.73 -17.36
N ALA A 117 -6.74 -11.22 -17.62
CA ALA A 117 -7.84 -10.38 -18.09
C ALA A 117 -8.16 -9.27 -17.10
N PHE A 118 -8.20 -9.58 -15.79
CA PHE A 118 -8.35 -8.58 -14.74
C PHE A 118 -7.23 -7.53 -14.78
N GLY A 119 -5.98 -7.97 -14.93
CA GLY A 119 -4.83 -7.08 -15.11
C GLY A 119 -5.04 -6.10 -16.26
N TYR A 120 -5.49 -6.60 -17.40
CA TYR A 120 -5.73 -5.80 -18.60
C TYR A 120 -6.91 -4.84 -18.45
N ILE A 121 -8.01 -5.26 -17.83
CA ILE A 121 -9.17 -4.40 -17.54
C ILE A 121 -8.74 -3.22 -16.67
N VAL A 122 -8.01 -3.48 -15.59
CA VAL A 122 -7.52 -2.41 -14.70
C VAL A 122 -6.56 -1.48 -15.44
N PHE A 123 -5.70 -2.02 -16.30
CA PHE A 123 -4.84 -1.20 -17.15
C PHE A 123 -5.65 -0.29 -18.09
N ILE A 124 -6.68 -0.80 -18.77
CA ILE A 124 -7.57 0.03 -19.61
C ILE A 124 -8.25 1.11 -18.77
N VAL A 125 -8.78 0.76 -17.60
CA VAL A 125 -9.44 1.71 -16.70
C VAL A 125 -8.48 2.84 -16.31
N PHE A 126 -7.23 2.52 -15.97
CA PHE A 126 -6.24 3.56 -15.65
C PHE A 126 -5.89 4.46 -16.84
N ASN A 127 -5.84 3.93 -18.05
CA ASN A 127 -5.56 4.74 -19.24
C ASN A 127 -6.77 5.59 -19.65
N GLN A 128 -7.99 5.03 -19.55
CA GLN A 128 -9.21 5.69 -20.00
C GLN A 128 -9.71 6.73 -18.99
N ALA A 129 -9.52 6.49 -17.69
CA ALA A 129 -9.88 7.41 -16.62
C ALA A 129 -8.87 8.56 -16.48
N SER A 130 -8.48 9.17 -17.60
CA SER A 130 -7.46 10.23 -17.65
C SER A 130 -7.75 11.40 -16.72
N SER A 131 -9.03 11.72 -16.52
CA SER A 131 -9.51 12.74 -15.59
C SER A 131 -9.21 12.42 -14.13
N LEU A 132 -9.06 11.15 -13.75
CA LEU A 132 -8.83 10.70 -12.38
C LEU A 132 -7.42 10.16 -12.14
N THR A 133 -6.77 9.55 -13.13
CA THR A 133 -5.46 8.87 -13.02
C THR A 133 -4.31 9.64 -13.69
N GLY A 134 -4.62 10.69 -14.46
CA GLY A 134 -3.64 11.35 -15.33
C GLY A 134 -3.36 10.56 -16.63
N GLY A 135 -4.03 9.43 -16.84
CA GLY A 135 -3.89 8.61 -18.04
C GLY A 135 -2.47 8.04 -18.20
N PRO A 136 -1.95 7.92 -19.44
CA PRO A 136 -0.61 7.38 -19.69
C PRO A 136 0.52 8.20 -19.06
N SER A 137 0.29 9.49 -18.82
CA SER A 137 1.26 10.41 -18.24
C SER A 137 1.41 10.27 -16.72
N GLY A 138 0.44 9.63 -16.05
CA GLY A 138 0.44 9.40 -14.60
C GLY A 138 0.43 10.71 -13.78
N PHE A 139 1.00 10.62 -12.57
CA PHE A 139 1.09 11.75 -11.63
C PHE A 139 2.54 12.12 -11.30
N GLY A 140 2.86 13.41 -11.42
CA GLY A 140 4.07 14.01 -10.85
C GLY A 140 3.78 14.71 -9.51
N GLN A 141 4.84 15.09 -8.79
CA GLN A 141 4.75 15.92 -7.57
C GLN A 141 3.97 15.30 -6.39
N ILE A 142 4.02 13.98 -6.22
CA ILE A 142 3.41 13.33 -5.04
C ILE A 142 4.13 13.84 -3.77
N PRO A 143 3.40 14.38 -2.78
CA PRO A 143 4.00 14.87 -1.54
C PRO A 143 4.83 13.78 -0.86
N ARG A 144 6.08 14.11 -0.52
CA ARG A 144 6.98 13.17 0.17
C ARG A 144 6.39 12.78 1.54
N PHE A 145 6.55 11.53 1.92
CA PHE A 145 6.21 11.06 3.27
C PHE A 145 7.08 11.80 4.30
N ARG A 146 6.53 12.86 4.90
CA ARG A 146 7.13 13.59 6.02
C ARG A 146 6.52 13.07 7.32
N LEU A 147 7.36 12.63 8.26
CA LEU A 147 6.95 12.28 9.62
C LEU A 147 6.23 13.44 10.34
N GLY A 148 6.52 14.70 9.96
CA GLY A 148 5.82 15.88 10.49
C GLY A 148 4.30 15.92 10.19
N ASN A 149 3.84 15.35 9.08
CA ASN A 149 2.40 15.27 8.77
C ASN A 149 1.67 14.22 9.62
N PHE A 150 2.39 13.25 10.19
CA PHE A 150 1.83 12.29 11.14
C PHE A 150 1.48 12.99 12.47
N PHE A 151 2.34 13.89 12.95
CA PHE A 151 2.07 14.71 14.13
C PHE A 151 0.90 15.69 13.93
N HIS A 152 0.74 16.25 12.73
CA HIS A 152 -0.38 17.14 12.39
C HIS A 152 -1.76 16.44 12.43
N ILE A 153 -1.80 15.10 12.34
CA ILE A 153 -3.01 14.27 12.50
C ILE A 153 -3.18 13.81 13.95
N LEU A 154 -2.08 13.41 14.61
CA LEU A 154 -2.12 12.85 15.96
C LEU A 154 -2.48 13.92 17.01
N LEU A 155 -1.98 15.15 16.88
CA LEU A 155 -2.24 16.26 17.81
C LEU A 155 -3.73 16.64 17.89
N PRO A 156 -4.46 16.88 16.78
CA PRO A 156 -5.89 17.18 16.86
C PRO A 156 -6.73 15.97 17.27
N LEU A 157 -6.34 14.74 16.91
CA LEU A 157 -7.04 13.52 17.34
C LEU A 157 -6.90 13.30 18.86
N LEU A 158 -5.68 13.43 19.40
CA LEU A 158 -5.43 13.40 20.84
C LEU A 158 -6.12 14.55 21.57
N ALA A 159 -6.16 15.75 20.98
CA ALA A 159 -6.89 16.89 21.53
C ALA A 159 -8.42 16.70 21.51
N ARG A 160 -8.94 15.84 20.62
CA ARG A 160 -10.36 15.47 20.57
C ARG A 160 -10.69 14.38 21.58
N LEU A 161 -9.81 13.39 21.73
CA LEU A 161 -9.93 12.32 22.72
C LEU A 161 -9.74 12.83 24.15
N SER A 162 -8.83 13.79 24.38
CA SER A 162 -8.67 14.44 25.68
C SER A 162 -9.88 15.31 26.05
N ARG A 163 -10.52 15.95 25.06
CA ARG A 163 -11.82 16.63 25.25
C ARG A 163 -12.95 15.65 25.54
N LEU A 164 -12.97 14.49 24.89
CA LEU A 164 -13.94 13.43 25.15
C LEU A 164 -13.77 12.86 26.57
N SER A 165 -12.54 12.54 26.96
CA SER A 165 -12.19 12.07 28.31
C SER A 165 -12.53 13.10 29.40
N ARG A 166 -12.38 14.40 29.11
CA ARG A 166 -12.75 15.47 30.05
C ARG A 166 -14.28 15.62 30.21
N ASN A 167 -15.07 15.26 29.21
CA ASN A 167 -16.55 15.29 29.25
C ASN A 167 -17.17 14.06 29.95
N TYR A 168 -16.44 12.96 30.13
CA TYR A 168 -16.93 11.75 30.82
C TYR A 168 -16.57 11.66 32.31
N ARG A 169 -16.05 12.74 32.93
CA ARG A 169 -16.01 12.83 34.39
C ARG A 169 -17.43 13.11 34.91
N LEU A 170 -18.20 12.04 35.06
CA LEU A 170 -19.50 12.05 35.73
C LEU A 170 -19.35 12.54 37.18
N PRO A 171 -20.34 13.28 37.72
CA PRO A 171 -20.40 13.63 39.13
C PRO A 171 -20.70 12.35 39.93
N LEU A 172 -19.66 11.73 40.49
CA LEU A 172 -19.82 10.72 41.52
C LEU A 172 -19.62 11.41 42.87
N TYR A 173 -20.77 11.59 43.55
CA TYR A 173 -21.03 11.85 44.98
C TYR A 173 -20.01 12.66 45.78
#